data_AF-A0A954PSA1-F1
#
_entry.id   AF-A0A954PSA1-F1
#
_cell.length_a   1.000
_cell.length_b   1.000
_cell.length_c   1.000
_cell.angle_alpha   90.00
_cell.angle_beta   90.00
_cell.angle_gamma   90.00
#
_symmetry.space_group_name_H-M   'P 1'
#
loop_
_entity.id
_entity.type
_entity.pdbx_description
1 polymer ?
#
loop_
_entity_poly.entity_id
_entity_poly.type
_entity_poly.pdbx_seq_one_letter_code
_entity_poly.pdbx_strand_id
1 'polypeptide(L)'
;MPIEPESSEMLQDTCDSPDSPAPKVRRKRHWMISLIRIVLISYVVVLVMLVMTETQMLYPGAYMKLDGNSFQPASTCRPWEYPAEDGTMIVGRLRDRPGSSRTVLFFHGNGVKAIQLDHWIERLSQHLNANVMAAEYRGFQQ
;
A
#
# COMPACT_ATOMS: atom_id res chain seq x y z
N MET A 1 -21.80 -95.90 -46.25
CA MET A 1 -21.43 -94.90 -45.24
C MET A 1 -22.19 -93.62 -45.57
N PRO A 2 -23.17 -93.23 -44.76
CA PRO A 2 -23.97 -92.02 -44.96
C PRO A 2 -23.32 -90.83 -44.23
N ILE A 3 -23.37 -89.64 -44.83
CA ILE A 3 -23.03 -88.37 -44.18
C ILE A 3 -24.28 -87.50 -44.31
N GLU A 4 -24.97 -87.31 -43.18
CA GLU A 4 -26.03 -86.32 -42.96
C GLU A 4 -25.42 -84.90 -42.69
N PRO A 5 -26.20 -83.86 -42.32
CA PRO A 5 -27.16 -83.14 -43.14
C PRO A 5 -27.01 -81.59 -43.05
N GLU A 6 -27.81 -80.92 -43.87
CA GLU A 6 -28.51 -79.63 -43.69
C GLU A 6 -28.24 -78.66 -42.50
N SER A 7 -28.13 -77.39 -42.87
CA SER A 7 -28.73 -76.18 -42.27
C SER A 7 -28.46 -75.80 -40.80
N SER A 8 -27.88 -74.61 -40.59
CA SER A 8 -28.29 -73.68 -39.52
C SER A 8 -27.73 -72.27 -39.76
N GLU A 9 -28.44 -71.49 -40.59
CA GLU A 9 -28.58 -70.06 -40.37
C GLU A 9 -29.64 -69.86 -39.30
N MET A 10 -29.25 -69.45 -38.08
CA MET A 10 -30.10 -68.64 -37.19
C MET A 10 -29.35 -68.28 -35.90
N LEU A 11 -29.10 -66.99 -35.71
CA LEU A 11 -29.38 -66.20 -34.49
C LEU A 11 -28.49 -64.95 -34.47
N GLN A 12 -28.99 -63.90 -35.14
CA GLN A 12 -29.01 -62.59 -34.48
C GLN A 12 -29.72 -62.78 -33.14
N ASP A 13 -29.17 -62.26 -32.04
CA ASP A 13 -29.80 -61.18 -31.27
C ASP A 13 -29.07 -60.97 -29.92
N THR A 14 -29.00 -59.71 -29.50
CA THR A 14 -28.77 -59.22 -28.12
C THR A 14 -27.36 -59.44 -27.52
N CYS A 15 -26.65 -58.48 -26.92
CA CYS A 15 -27.03 -57.27 -26.19
C CYS A 15 -25.97 -56.18 -26.40
N ASP A 16 -26.31 -55.12 -27.15
CA ASP A 16 -25.73 -53.81 -26.88
C ASP A 16 -26.20 -53.37 -25.48
N SER A 17 -25.27 -53.31 -24.53
CA SER A 17 -25.55 -52.77 -23.19
C SER A 17 -25.62 -51.23 -23.27
N PRO A 18 -26.68 -50.61 -22.71
CA PRO A 18 -26.85 -49.17 -22.79
C PRO A 18 -25.94 -48.44 -21.78
N ASP A 19 -25.26 -47.41 -22.29
CA ASP A 19 -24.98 -46.12 -21.65
C ASP A 19 -24.87 -46.06 -20.11
N SER A 20 -23.63 -45.97 -19.63
CA SER A 20 -23.35 -45.21 -18.40
C SER A 20 -22.68 -43.88 -18.75
N PRO A 21 -23.43 -42.76 -18.87
CA PRO A 21 -22.80 -41.45 -18.98
C PRO A 21 -22.10 -41.13 -17.65
N ALA A 22 -20.77 -41.20 -17.67
CA ALA A 22 -19.94 -40.80 -16.54
C ALA A 22 -20.35 -39.41 -16.00
N PRO A 23 -20.37 -39.21 -14.67
CA PRO A 23 -21.02 -38.05 -14.07
C PRO A 23 -20.36 -36.73 -14.47
N LYS A 24 -21.09 -35.90 -15.21
CA LYS A 24 -20.74 -34.52 -15.63
C LYS A 24 -20.56 -33.52 -14.47
N VAL A 25 -20.44 -33.99 -13.23
CA VAL A 25 -20.42 -33.19 -11.99
C VAL A 25 -19.00 -32.70 -11.65
N ARG A 26 -17.95 -33.36 -12.16
CA ARG A 26 -16.55 -32.99 -11.87
C ARG A 26 -16.13 -31.62 -12.42
N ARG A 27 -16.63 -31.22 -13.60
CA ARG A 27 -16.17 -30.01 -14.30
C ARG A 27 -16.58 -28.70 -13.61
N LYS A 28 -17.78 -28.65 -13.01
CA LYS A 28 -18.28 -27.47 -12.28
C LYS A 28 -17.52 -27.23 -10.97
N ARG A 29 -17.19 -28.32 -10.26
CA ARG A 29 -16.41 -28.26 -9.00
C ARG A 29 -15.00 -27.70 -9.24
N HIS A 30 -14.32 -28.13 -10.31
CA HIS A 30 -13.01 -27.59 -10.65
C HIS A 30 -13.06 -26.10 -11.01
N TRP A 31 -14.11 -25.67 -11.71
CA TRP A 31 -14.33 -24.25 -12.02
C TRP A 31 -14.57 -23.40 -10.77
N MET A 32 -15.44 -23.85 -9.87
CA MET A 32 -15.68 -23.16 -8.59
C MET A 32 -14.41 -23.06 -7.74
N ILE A 33 -13.64 -24.15 -7.64
CA ILE A 33 -12.38 -24.16 -6.91
C ILE A 33 -11.38 -23.20 -7.53
N SER A 34 -11.30 -23.14 -8.87
CA SER A 34 -10.44 -22.18 -9.57
C SER A 34 -10.84 -20.74 -9.27
N LEU A 35 -12.14 -20.45 -9.24
CA LEU A 35 -12.66 -19.10 -8.98
C LEU A 35 -12.37 -18.66 -7.54
N ILE A 36 -12.58 -19.55 -6.57
CA ILE A 36 -12.22 -19.32 -5.16
C ILE A 36 -10.71 -19.09 -5.01
N ARG A 37 -9.87 -19.88 -5.69
CA ARG A 37 -8.41 -19.70 -5.68
C ARG A 37 -8.00 -18.34 -6.23
N ILE A 38 -8.59 -17.90 -7.35
CA ILE A 38 -8.31 -16.59 -7.93
C ILE A 38 -8.66 -15.48 -6.94
N VAL A 39 -9.84 -15.55 -6.30
CA VAL A 39 -10.25 -14.58 -5.29
C VAL A 39 -9.26 -14.54 -4.12
N LEU A 40 -8.88 -15.72 -3.60
CA LEU A 40 -7.89 -15.82 -2.51
C LEU A 40 -6.54 -15.24 -2.89
N ILE A 41 -6.02 -15.59 -4.07
CA ILE A 41 -4.74 -15.06 -4.56
C ILE A 41 -4.84 -13.54 -4.73
N SER A 42 -5.93 -13.03 -5.32
CA SER A 42 -6.13 -11.59 -5.50
C SER A 42 -6.18 -10.84 -4.16
N TYR A 43 -6.83 -11.43 -3.15
CA TYR A 43 -6.89 -10.86 -1.81
C TYR A 43 -5.51 -10.80 -1.15
N VAL A 44 -4.73 -11.88 -1.26
CA VAL A 44 -3.34 -11.90 -0.76
C VAL A 44 -2.49 -10.85 -1.48
N VAL A 45 -2.63 -10.70 -2.79
CA VAL A 45 -1.90 -9.67 -3.55
C VAL A 45 -2.26 -8.26 -3.07
N VAL A 46 -3.55 -7.97 -2.82
CA VAL A 46 -4.00 -6.69 -2.28
C VAL A 46 -3.42 -6.44 -0.89
N LEU A 47 -3.40 -7.45 0.00
CA LEU A 47 -2.79 -7.33 1.32
C LEU A 47 -1.29 -7.05 1.24
N VAL A 48 -0.57 -7.75 0.35
CA VAL A 48 0.86 -7.51 0.13
C VAL A 48 1.09 -6.08 -0.38
N MET A 49 0.29 -5.61 -1.32
CA MET A 49 0.35 -4.22 -1.81
C MET A 49 0.12 -3.21 -0.68
N LEU A 50 -0.89 -3.44 0.18
CA LEU A 50 -1.19 -2.56 1.31
C LEU A 50 -0.02 -2.51 2.31
N VAL A 51 0.58 -3.65 2.64
CA VAL A 51 1.75 -3.71 3.55
C VAL A 51 2.97 -3.04 2.91
N MET A 52 3.22 -3.27 1.62
CA MET A 52 4.34 -2.64 0.92
C MET A 52 4.18 -1.11 0.80
N THR A 53 2.95 -0.60 0.76
CA THR A 53 2.64 0.83 0.68
C THR A 53 2.28 1.46 2.03
N GLU A 54 2.37 0.71 3.12
CA GLU A 54 2.01 1.16 4.47
C GLU A 54 2.73 2.45 4.85
N THR A 55 4.04 2.52 4.63
CA THR A 55 4.85 3.70 4.98
C THR A 55 4.50 4.93 4.14
N GLN A 56 4.12 4.74 2.88
CA GLN A 56 3.70 5.82 1.99
C GLN A 56 2.28 6.32 2.32
N MET A 57 1.37 5.42 2.70
CA MET A 57 0.01 5.78 3.12
C MET A 57 -0.03 6.45 4.49
N LEU A 58 0.85 6.06 5.41
CA LEU A 58 0.90 6.63 6.76
C LEU A 58 1.53 8.02 6.79
N TYR A 59 2.51 8.27 5.89
CA TYR A 59 3.25 9.53 5.82
C TYR A 59 3.36 10.06 4.38
N PRO A 60 2.25 10.42 3.74
CA PRO A 60 2.27 10.90 2.36
C PRO A 60 3.15 12.16 2.18
N GLY A 61 3.23 13.02 3.21
CA GLY A 61 4.05 14.24 3.18
C GLY A 61 5.56 13.99 3.09
N ALA A 62 6.05 12.85 3.57
CA ALA A 62 7.47 12.49 3.51
C ALA A 62 7.96 12.38 2.05
N TYR A 63 7.10 11.83 1.19
CA TYR A 63 7.41 11.52 -0.20
C TYR A 63 6.97 12.61 -1.18
N MET A 64 6.31 13.68 -0.72
CA MET A 64 6.01 14.82 -1.57
C MET A 64 7.31 15.54 -1.94
N LYS A 65 7.59 15.57 -3.24
CA LYS A 65 8.67 16.41 -3.78
C LYS A 65 8.25 17.86 -3.63
N LEU A 66 9.12 18.67 -3.06
CA LEU A 66 8.99 20.12 -3.14
C LEU A 66 9.25 20.51 -4.59
N ASP A 67 8.20 20.91 -5.32
CA ASP A 67 8.37 21.49 -6.63
C ASP A 67 9.17 22.79 -6.48
N GLY A 68 10.44 22.75 -6.89
CA GLY A 68 11.43 23.81 -6.65
C GLY A 68 11.07 25.18 -7.24
N ASN A 69 10.04 25.28 -8.07
CA ASN A 69 9.54 26.53 -8.62
C ASN A 69 8.35 27.14 -7.86
N SER A 70 7.66 26.38 -7.02
CA SER A 70 6.40 26.82 -6.40
C SER A 70 6.53 27.15 -4.91
N PHE A 71 7.56 26.63 -4.24
CA PHE A 71 7.76 26.82 -2.80
C PHE A 71 9.01 27.65 -2.52
N GLN A 72 8.83 28.85 -1.96
CA GLN A 72 9.92 29.69 -1.45
C GLN A 72 9.92 29.63 0.09
N PRO A 73 10.93 29.03 0.73
CA PRO A 73 11.05 29.07 2.18
C PRO A 73 11.21 30.51 2.68
N ALA A 74 10.70 30.81 3.88
CA ALA A 74 10.91 32.12 4.46
C ALA A 74 12.38 32.26 4.88
N SER A 75 13.05 33.32 4.43
CA SER A 75 14.46 33.61 4.76
C SER A 75 14.70 33.78 6.27
N THR A 76 13.63 34.01 7.03
CA THR A 76 13.60 34.23 8.46
C THR A 76 13.65 32.96 9.30
N CYS A 77 13.36 31.80 8.68
CA CYS A 77 13.44 30.49 9.30
C CYS A 77 14.74 29.80 8.87
N ARG A 78 15.47 29.22 9.83
CA ARG A 78 16.72 28.48 9.57
C ARG A 78 16.55 26.99 9.86
N PRO A 79 17.32 26.11 9.19
CA PRO A 79 17.35 24.71 9.58
C PRO A 79 17.94 24.59 11.00
N TRP A 80 17.41 23.64 11.76
CA TRP A 80 17.93 23.27 13.07
C TRP A 80 18.03 21.74 13.14
N GLU A 81 19.24 21.24 13.33
CA GLU A 81 19.54 19.81 13.34
C GLU A 81 19.53 19.27 14.76
N TYR A 82 18.94 18.09 14.95
CA TYR A 82 18.94 17.39 16.22
C TYR A 82 18.95 15.86 16.01
N PRO A 83 19.60 15.09 16.90
CA PRO A 83 19.64 13.64 16.80
C PRO A 83 18.34 13.01 17.31
N ALA A 84 17.86 11.98 16.61
CA ALA A 84 16.86 11.05 17.11
C ALA A 84 17.48 10.02 18.07
N GLU A 85 16.63 9.26 18.77
CA GLU A 85 17.07 8.21 19.72
C GLU A 85 17.96 7.14 19.07
N ASP A 86 17.75 6.85 17.79
CA ASP A 86 18.55 5.90 17.01
C ASP A 86 19.80 6.52 16.34
N GLY A 87 20.09 7.78 16.63
CA GLY A 87 21.22 8.52 16.07
C GLY A 87 20.95 9.12 14.68
N THR A 88 19.76 8.96 14.10
CA THR A 88 19.41 9.61 12.83
C THR A 88 19.34 11.13 13.02
N MET A 89 20.04 11.89 12.17
CA MET A 89 19.95 13.36 12.18
C MET A 89 18.63 13.81 11.56
N ILE A 90 17.88 14.64 12.28
CA ILE A 90 16.63 15.24 11.82
C ILE A 90 16.84 16.73 11.64
N VAL A 91 16.35 17.29 10.53
CA VAL A 91 16.43 18.72 10.21
C VAL A 91 15.06 19.36 10.38
N GLY A 92 14.85 20.04 11.50
CA GLY A 92 13.67 20.87 11.74
C GLY A 92 13.83 22.29 11.19
N ARG A 93 12.85 23.14 11.50
CA ARG A 93 12.89 24.59 11.20
C ARG A 93 12.84 25.39 12.48
N LEU A 94 13.62 26.46 12.55
CA LEU A 94 13.68 27.34 13.72
C LEU A 94 13.54 28.80 13.29
N ARG A 95 12.61 29.50 13.95
CA ARG A 95 12.47 30.94 13.90
C ARG A 95 12.90 31.54 15.23
N ASP A 96 14.09 32.15 15.22
CA ASP A 96 14.57 32.94 16.36
C ASP A 96 13.89 34.31 16.38
N ARG A 97 13.44 34.73 17.55
CA ARG A 97 12.87 36.05 17.81
C ARG A 97 13.70 36.78 18.87
N PRO A 98 14.53 37.74 18.49
CA PRO A 98 15.34 38.51 19.44
C PRO A 98 14.47 39.15 20.52
N GLY A 99 14.89 39.04 21.78
CA GLY A 99 14.16 39.58 22.92
C GLY A 99 12.99 38.73 23.42
N SER A 100 12.70 37.59 22.80
CA SER A 100 11.74 36.62 23.33
C SER A 100 12.37 35.72 24.39
N SER A 101 11.70 35.58 25.53
CA SER A 101 12.00 34.56 26.56
C SER A 101 11.19 33.27 26.41
N ARG A 102 10.24 33.23 25.46
CA ARG A 102 9.35 32.08 25.23
C ARG A 102 9.82 31.27 24.05
N THR A 103 9.64 29.95 24.14
CA THR A 103 9.90 29.01 23.05
C THR A 103 8.68 28.10 22.87
N VAL A 104 8.28 27.91 21.62
CA VAL A 104 7.16 27.05 21.21
C VAL A 104 7.70 25.93 20.36
N LEU A 105 7.43 24.70 20.75
CA LEU A 105 7.65 23.53 19.93
C LEU A 105 6.37 23.24 19.14
N PHE A 106 6.50 23.25 17.82
CA PHE A 106 5.43 23.05 16.86
C PHE A 106 5.62 21.72 16.13
N PHE A 107 4.55 20.94 16.08
CA PHE A 107 4.49 19.65 15.41
C PHE A 107 3.52 19.78 14.23
N HIS A 108 3.96 19.41 13.04
CA HIS A 108 3.13 19.51 11.84
C HIS A 108 2.32 18.23 11.59
N GLY A 109 1.40 18.26 10.63
CA GLY A 109 0.62 17.08 10.25
C GLY A 109 1.34 16.14 9.27
N ASN A 110 0.84 14.91 9.12
CA ASN A 110 1.43 13.84 8.28
C ASN A 110 1.45 14.10 6.75
N GLY A 111 0.98 15.26 6.29
CA GLY A 111 0.88 15.61 4.87
C GLY A 111 1.73 16.80 4.44
N VAL A 112 2.57 17.32 5.31
CA VAL A 112 3.34 18.56 5.07
C VAL A 112 4.72 18.43 5.70
N LYS A 113 5.75 18.99 5.06
CA LYS A 113 7.12 19.11 5.61
C LYS A 113 7.24 20.37 6.47
N ALA A 114 8.08 20.36 7.49
CA ALA A 114 8.30 21.52 8.35
C ALA A 114 8.69 22.78 7.56
N ILE A 115 9.51 22.62 6.51
CA ILE A 115 9.91 23.72 5.63
C ILE A 115 8.70 24.39 4.94
N GLN A 116 7.67 23.62 4.57
CA GLN A 116 6.47 24.15 3.92
C GLN A 116 5.65 25.07 4.84
N LEU A 117 5.95 25.06 6.13
CA LEU A 117 5.25 25.81 7.16
C LEU A 117 6.04 27.04 7.65
N ASP A 118 7.15 27.41 6.99
CA ASP A 118 7.95 28.57 7.37
C ASP A 118 7.13 29.86 7.58
N HIS A 119 6.21 30.20 6.67
CA HIS A 119 5.33 31.36 6.84
C HIS A 119 4.34 31.21 8.01
N TRP A 120 3.95 29.98 8.34
CA TRP A 120 3.12 29.71 9.51
C TRP A 120 3.92 29.85 10.81
N ILE A 121 5.13 29.30 10.84
CA ILE A 121 6.10 29.41 11.94
C ILE A 121 6.41 30.89 12.22
N GLU A 122 6.62 31.69 11.17
CA GLU A 122 6.83 33.13 11.31
C GLU A 122 5.62 33.84 11.91
N ARG A 123 4.41 33.57 11.40
CA ARG A 123 3.18 34.14 11.97
C ARG A 123 2.99 33.73 13.43
N LEU A 124 3.26 32.47 13.77
CA LEU A 124 3.17 31.96 15.13
C LEU A 124 4.16 32.68 16.07
N SER A 125 5.40 32.87 15.62
CA SER A 125 6.43 33.63 16.35
C SER A 125 5.99 35.08 16.60
N GLN A 126 5.35 35.71 15.61
CA GLN A 126 4.82 37.06 15.71
C GLN A 126 3.66 37.17 16.70
N HIS A 127 2.68 36.27 16.62
CA HIS A 127 1.48 36.33 17.47
C HIS A 127 1.77 35.96 18.92
N LEU A 128 2.65 34.99 19.16
CA LEU A 128 2.96 34.51 20.51
C LEU A 128 4.14 35.25 21.15
N ASN A 129 4.82 36.11 20.40
CA ASN A 129 6.08 36.74 20.79
C ASN A 129 7.07 35.70 21.33
N ALA A 130 7.33 34.65 20.54
CA ALA A 130 8.08 33.47 20.91
C ALA A 130 9.11 33.06 19.85
N ASN A 131 10.17 32.36 20.26
CA ASN A 131 10.95 31.51 19.37
C ASN A 131 10.07 30.31 18.98
N VAL A 132 10.10 29.89 17.72
CA VAL A 132 9.29 28.76 17.27
C VAL A 132 10.16 27.72 16.61
N MET A 133 10.09 26.50 17.11
CA MET A 133 10.80 25.33 16.62
C MET A 133 9.78 24.38 16.00
N ALA A 134 9.84 24.17 14.70
CA ALA A 134 9.08 23.12 14.04
C ALA A 134 9.92 21.85 13.98
N ALA A 135 9.51 20.83 14.71
CA ALA A 135 10.11 19.51 14.64
C ALA A 135 9.72 18.83 13.33
N GLU A 136 10.69 18.29 12.62
CA GLU A 136 10.47 17.41 11.47
C GLU A 136 10.43 15.95 11.93
N TYR A 137 9.71 15.09 11.21
CA TYR A 137 9.62 13.67 11.54
C TYR A 137 10.65 12.83 10.80
N ARG A 138 10.91 11.64 11.34
CA ARG A 138 11.70 10.62 10.64
C ARG A 138 11.06 10.31 9.29
N GLY A 139 11.89 10.20 8.25
CA GLY A 139 11.45 9.91 6.88
C GLY A 139 11.11 11.15 6.07
N PHE A 140 10.95 12.32 6.68
CA PHE A 140 10.72 13.59 5.99
C PHE A 140 12.02 14.36 5.68
N GLN A 141 13.18 13.76 5.99
CA GLN A 141 14.51 14.36 5.78
C GLN A 141 14.95 14.44 4.31
N GLN A 142 14.19 13.87 3.38
CA GLN A 142 14.52 13.77 1.95
C GLN A 142 14.01 14.95 1.12
#